data_AF-F8Q7I4-F1
#
_entry.id   AF-F8Q7I4-F1
#
_cell.length_a   1.000
_cell.length_b   1.000
_cell.length_c   1.000
_cell.angle_alpha   90.00
_cell.angle_beta   90.00
_cell.angle_gamma   90.00
#
_symmetry.space_group_name_H-M   'P 1'
#
loop_
_entity.id
_entity.type
_entity.pdbx_description
1 polymer ?
#
loop_
_entity_poly.entity_id
_entity_poly.type
_entity_poly.pdbx_seq_one_letter_code
_entity_poly.pdbx_strand_id
1 'polypeptide(L)'
;MSDKQQFIIAVYNIVKLIPPQKVISCSHIAKLVGRPKSARQVKEAVKFISHTTPPVPWYRVVSTSGIISVSGPSTQQLALEKEGVRVRTGTVGESRVDLGKWGWYPLVGSLNYLADSDTSETEDWGA
;
A
#
# COMPACT_ATOMS: atom_id res chain seq x y z
N MET A 1 17.85 -6.16 -11.17
CA MET A 1 16.98 -5.09 -10.60
C MET A 1 17.69 -4.41 -9.43
N SER A 2 17.55 -3.09 -9.28
CA SER A 2 18.11 -2.38 -8.10
C SER A 2 17.31 -2.67 -6.82
N ASP A 3 17.95 -2.50 -5.66
CA ASP A 3 17.32 -2.65 -4.34
C ASP A 3 16.05 -1.79 -4.19
N LYS A 4 16.12 -0.56 -4.70
CA LYS A 4 14.99 0.38 -4.71
C LYS A 4 13.82 -0.14 -5.55
N GLN A 5 14.10 -0.71 -6.73
CA GLN A 5 13.06 -1.28 -7.58
C GLN A 5 12.39 -2.49 -6.92
N GLN A 6 13.18 -3.40 -6.32
CA GLN A 6 12.65 -4.55 -5.59
C GLN A 6 11.75 -4.11 -4.42
N PHE A 7 12.15 -3.06 -3.69
CA PHE A 7 11.33 -2.49 -2.63
C PHE A 7 10.00 -1.92 -3.15
N ILE A 8 10.02 -1.16 -4.24
CA ILE A 8 8.79 -0.60 -4.84
C ILE A 8 7.87 -1.71 -5.34
N ILE A 9 8.41 -2.75 -5.97
CA ILE A 9 7.65 -3.92 -6.46
C ILE A 9 7.01 -4.67 -5.28
N ALA A 10 7.75 -4.90 -4.20
CA ALA A 10 7.20 -5.54 -3.00
C ALA A 10 6.04 -4.73 -2.39
N VAL A 11 6.18 -3.39 -2.30
CA VAL A 11 5.09 -2.52 -1.84
C VAL A 11 3.90 -2.59 -2.80
N TYR A 12 4.13 -2.54 -4.11
CA TYR A 12 3.08 -2.65 -5.14
C TYR A 12 2.29 -3.95 -5.01
N ASN A 13 2.98 -5.09 -4.87
CA ASN A 13 2.34 -6.40 -4.71
C ASN A 13 1.52 -6.48 -3.42
N ILE A 14 2.03 -5.95 -2.30
CA ILE A 14 1.25 -5.88 -1.06
C ILE A 14 0.00 -5.00 -1.23
N VAL A 15 0.11 -3.86 -1.93
CA VAL A 15 -1.03 -2.96 -2.18
C VAL A 15 -2.16 -3.67 -2.94
N LYS A 16 -1.83 -4.51 -3.93
CA LYS A 16 -2.82 -5.32 -4.65
C LYS A 16 -3.58 -6.31 -3.76
N LEU A 17 -2.92 -6.81 -2.70
CA LEU A 17 -3.48 -7.82 -1.80
C LEU A 17 -4.37 -7.25 -0.71
N ILE A 18 -4.38 -5.92 -0.50
CA ILE A 18 -5.21 -5.31 0.55
C ILE A 18 -6.68 -5.59 0.24
N PRO A 19 -7.47 -6.20 1.13
CA PRO A 19 -8.88 -6.47 0.89
C PRO A 19 -9.70 -5.18 0.72
N PRO A 20 -10.84 -5.23 0.01
CA PRO A 20 -11.81 -4.12 0.02
C PRO A 20 -12.28 -3.83 1.44
N GLN A 21 -12.67 -2.58 1.70
CA GLN A 21 -13.08 -2.11 3.03
C GLN A 21 -11.99 -2.22 4.10
N LYS A 22 -10.74 -2.44 3.71
CA LYS A 22 -9.62 -2.52 4.64
C LYS A 22 -8.51 -1.55 4.28
N VAL A 23 -7.81 -1.10 5.31
CA VAL A 23 -6.66 -0.20 5.19
C VAL A 23 -5.46 -0.77 5.89
N ILE A 24 -4.27 -0.41 5.42
CA ILE A 24 -3.01 -0.82 6.02
C ILE A 24 -2.12 0.40 6.22
N SER A 25 -1.37 0.44 7.32
CA SER A 25 -0.46 1.55 7.59
C SER A 25 0.87 1.36 6.85
N CYS A 26 1.51 2.49 6.49
CA CYS A 26 2.85 2.48 5.88
C CYS A 26 3.87 1.74 6.76
N SER A 27 3.77 1.85 8.09
CA SER A 27 4.64 1.13 9.02
C SER A 27 4.39 -0.37 9.04
N HIS A 28 3.14 -0.82 8.84
CA HIS A 28 2.84 -2.25 8.75
C HIS A 28 3.37 -2.84 7.44
N ILE A 29 3.21 -2.15 6.30
CA ILE A 29 3.85 -2.55 5.04
C ILE A 29 5.38 -2.63 5.21
N ALA A 30 5.99 -1.63 5.84
CA ALA A 30 7.43 -1.61 6.11
C ALA A 30 7.90 -2.84 6.91
N LYS A 31 7.09 -3.32 7.87
CA LYS A 31 7.35 -4.57 8.60
C LYS A 31 7.20 -5.81 7.72
N LEU A 32 6.16 -5.86 6.88
CA LEU A 32 5.91 -6.99 5.98
C LEU A 32 7.07 -7.21 4.99
N VAL A 33 7.68 -6.13 4.50
CA VAL A 33 8.83 -6.19 3.59
C VAL A 33 10.19 -6.31 4.30
N GLY A 34 10.20 -6.55 5.62
CA GLY A 34 11.44 -6.72 6.40
C GLY A 34 12.24 -5.44 6.65
N ARG A 35 11.66 -4.26 6.43
CA ARG A 35 12.32 -2.95 6.61
C ARG A 35 11.52 -2.03 7.55
N PRO A 36 11.41 -2.35 8.86
CA PRO A 36 10.48 -1.70 9.79
C PRO A 36 10.67 -0.18 9.93
N LYS A 37 11.86 0.36 9.63
CA LYS A 37 12.19 1.79 9.70
C LYS A 37 11.91 2.55 8.39
N SER A 38 11.39 1.89 7.36
CA SER A 38 11.22 2.44 6.00
C SER A 38 9.81 2.98 5.71
N ALA A 39 9.01 3.35 6.71
CA ALA A 39 7.64 3.86 6.50
C ALA A 39 7.59 5.09 5.58
N ARG A 40 8.62 5.96 5.59
CA ARG A 40 8.73 7.10 4.66
C ARG A 40 8.96 6.64 3.23
N GLN A 41 9.82 5.65 3.01
CA GLN A 41 10.07 5.06 1.69
C GLN A 41 8.81 4.37 1.16
N VAL A 42 8.00 3.75 2.03
CA VAL A 42 6.69 3.21 1.64
C VAL A 42 5.78 4.32 1.12
N LYS A 43 5.70 5.47 1.80
CA LYS A 43 4.90 6.61 1.31
C LYS A 43 5.38 7.10 -0.06
N GLU A 44 6.69 7.18 -0.26
CA GLU A 44 7.27 7.54 -1.56
C GLU A 44 6.91 6.51 -2.63
N ALA A 45 7.05 5.22 -2.34
CA ALA A 45 6.63 4.13 -3.23
C ALA A 45 5.14 4.22 -3.59
N VAL A 46 4.25 4.43 -2.61
CA VAL A 46 2.80 4.59 -2.83
C VAL A 46 2.49 5.77 -3.75
N LYS A 47 3.23 6.88 -3.64
CA LYS A 47 3.09 8.03 -4.54
C LYS A 47 3.47 7.66 -5.99
N PHE A 48 4.49 6.82 -6.20
CA PHE A 48 4.78 6.32 -7.55
C PHE A 48 3.69 5.34 -8.03
N ILE A 49 3.24 4.46 -7.15
CA ILE A 49 2.22 3.44 -7.43
C ILE A 49 0.85 4.06 -7.77
N SER A 50 0.51 5.24 -7.22
CA SER A 50 -0.76 5.91 -7.54
C SER A 50 -0.90 6.33 -9.01
N HIS A 51 0.18 6.27 -9.78
CA HIS A 51 0.22 6.59 -11.22
C HIS A 51 0.37 5.35 -12.12
N THR A 52 0.30 4.12 -11.57
CA THR A 52 0.45 2.90 -12.38
C THR A 52 -0.82 2.57 -13.17
N THR A 53 -0.62 1.94 -14.33
CA THR A 53 -1.68 1.37 -15.17
C THR A 53 -1.45 -0.14 -15.30
N PRO A 54 -2.43 -1.00 -14.98
CA PRO A 54 -3.75 -0.67 -14.43
C PRO A 54 -3.68 -0.07 -13.01
N PRO A 55 -4.71 0.68 -12.60
CA PRO A 55 -4.75 1.28 -11.27
C PRO A 55 -4.83 0.19 -10.19
N VAL A 56 -4.12 0.41 -9.10
CA VAL A 56 -4.15 -0.45 -7.89
C VAL A 56 -4.75 0.32 -6.71
N PRO A 57 -5.25 -0.34 -5.64
CA PRO A 57 -5.97 0.34 -4.56
C PRO A 57 -5.03 1.06 -3.57
N TRP A 58 -4.16 1.94 -4.09
CA TRP A 58 -3.19 2.72 -3.31
C TRP A 58 -3.84 3.54 -2.20
N TYR A 59 -5.09 3.96 -2.38
CA TYR A 59 -5.87 4.73 -1.40
C TYR A 59 -6.15 3.96 -0.10
N ARG A 60 -6.00 2.63 -0.10
CA ARG A 60 -6.08 1.79 1.11
C ARG A 60 -4.82 1.86 1.98
N VAL A 61 -3.75 2.52 1.52
CA VAL A 61 -2.54 2.74 2.33
C VAL A 61 -2.61 4.09 3.04
N VAL A 62 -2.48 4.06 4.36
CA VAL A 62 -2.60 5.24 5.22
C VAL A 62 -1.34 5.48 6.07
N SER A 63 -1.25 6.64 6.72
CA SER A 63 -0.15 6.92 7.64
C SER A 63 -0.16 5.95 8.84
N THR A 64 0.94 5.92 9.60
CA THR A 64 1.03 5.15 10.85
C THR A 64 -0.07 5.50 11.85
N SER A 65 -0.55 6.75 11.86
CA SER A 65 -1.61 7.23 12.76
C SER A 65 -3.03 7.13 12.16
N GLY A 66 -3.16 6.56 10.95
CA GLY A 66 -4.42 6.46 10.22
C GLY A 66 -4.83 7.73 9.46
N ILE A 67 -3.95 8.73 9.40
CA ILE A 67 -4.18 9.98 8.63
C ILE A 67 -4.01 9.69 7.14
N ILE A 68 -4.92 10.22 6.33
CA ILE A 68 -4.85 10.19 4.86
C ILE A 68 -4.27 11.51 4.33
N SER A 69 -3.60 11.48 3.17
CA SER A 69 -2.82 12.63 2.68
C SER A 69 -3.71 13.81 2.28
N VAL A 70 -3.32 15.02 2.70
CA VAL A 70 -4.03 16.29 2.41
C VAL A 70 -3.61 16.90 1.06
N SER A 71 -2.52 16.44 0.44
CA SER A 71 -2.04 17.01 -0.84
C SER A 71 -2.86 16.58 -2.06
N GLY A 72 -4.08 16.07 -1.82
CA GLY A 72 -5.13 15.67 -2.75
C GLY A 72 -6.30 15.07 -1.96
N PRO A 73 -6.99 15.86 -1.12
CA PRO A 73 -7.90 15.36 -0.08
C PRO A 73 -9.13 14.64 -0.64
N SER A 74 -9.54 14.96 -1.87
CA SER A 74 -10.77 14.41 -2.46
C SER A 74 -10.57 12.97 -2.92
N THR A 75 -9.52 12.63 -3.66
CA THR A 75 -9.47 11.33 -4.35
C THR A 75 -9.30 10.15 -3.39
N GLN A 76 -8.42 10.25 -2.39
CA GLN A 76 -8.22 9.16 -1.43
C GLN A 76 -9.45 8.99 -0.51
N GLN A 77 -9.99 10.08 0.01
CA GLN A 77 -11.17 10.05 0.86
C GLN A 77 -12.38 9.49 0.10
N LEU A 78 -12.67 10.02 -1.08
CA LEU A 78 -13.80 9.55 -1.90
C LEU A 78 -13.65 8.08 -2.28
N ALA A 79 -12.43 7.60 -2.59
CA ALA A 79 -12.20 6.20 -2.91
C ALA A 79 -12.48 5.29 -1.71
N LEU A 80 -12.04 5.68 -0.52
CA LEU A 80 -12.32 4.95 0.72
C LEU A 80 -13.81 4.95 1.06
N GLU A 81 -14.47 6.10 0.94
CA GLU A 81 -15.90 6.25 1.21
C GLU A 81 -16.75 5.45 0.20
N LYS A 82 -16.35 5.37 -1.07
CA LYS A 82 -16.99 4.51 -2.09
C LYS A 82 -16.91 3.03 -1.75
N GLU A 83 -15.87 2.60 -1.03
CA GLU A 83 -15.80 1.24 -0.50
C GLU A 83 -16.62 1.03 0.78
N GLY A 84 -17.11 2.10 1.40
CA GLY A 84 -17.80 2.07 2.69
C GLY A 84 -16.88 2.27 3.89
N VAL A 85 -15.60 2.62 3.68
CA VAL A 85 -14.68 2.96 4.78
C VAL A 85 -14.98 4.38 5.26
N ARG A 86 -15.44 4.50 6.51
CA ARG A 86 -15.74 5.81 7.11
C ARG A 86 -14.46 6.59 7.41
N VAL A 87 -14.31 7.74 6.76
CA VAL A 87 -13.30 8.76 7.09
C VAL A 87 -13.90 9.74 8.10
N ARG A 88 -13.09 10.19 9.07
CA ARG A 88 -13.48 11.16 10.10
C ARG A 88 -12.50 12.32 10.09
N THR A 89 -12.98 13.50 10.49
CA THR A 89 -12.13 14.64 10.80
C THR A 89 -11.55 14.47 12.20
N GLY A 90 -10.24 14.58 12.33
CA GLY A 90 -9.51 14.57 13.60
C GLY A 90 -9.49 15.93 14.27
N THR A 91 -8.80 16.00 15.42
CA THR A 91 -8.81 17.15 16.32
C THR A 91 -8.24 18.42 15.68
N VAL A 92 -7.28 18.28 14.74
CA VAL A 92 -6.65 19.40 14.06
C VAL A 92 -7.16 19.59 12.63
N GLY A 93 -8.34 19.01 12.32
CA GLY A 93 -8.98 19.11 11.01
C GLY A 93 -8.50 18.08 9.98
N GLU A 94 -7.67 17.11 10.38
CA GLU A 94 -7.10 16.14 9.46
C GLU A 94 -8.07 14.98 9.16
N SER A 95 -8.17 14.56 7.90
CA SER A 95 -8.93 13.36 7.54
C SER A 95 -8.19 12.10 8.00
N ARG A 96 -8.89 11.21 8.70
CA ARG A 96 -8.32 9.96 9.24
C ARG A 96 -9.30 8.80 9.25
N VAL A 97 -8.75 7.59 9.25
CA VAL A 97 -9.47 6.32 9.33
C VAL A 97 -9.20 5.66 10.68
N ASP A 98 -10.24 5.03 11.22
CA ASP A 98 -10.13 4.17 12.40
C ASP A 98 -9.42 2.85 12.05
N LEU A 99 -8.14 2.77 12.39
CA LEU A 99 -7.32 1.58 12.17
C LEU A 99 -7.79 0.37 12.98
N GLY A 100 -8.41 0.55 14.15
CA GLY A 100 -8.95 -0.57 14.93
C GLY A 100 -10.13 -1.25 14.23
N LYS A 101 -10.97 -0.46 13.54
CA LYS A 101 -12.12 -0.98 12.80
C LYS A 101 -11.76 -1.49 11.40
N TRP A 102 -10.98 -0.70 10.66
CA TRP A 102 -10.74 -0.92 9.23
C TRP A 102 -9.35 -1.49 8.93
N GLY A 103 -8.48 -1.63 9.94
CA GLY A 103 -7.13 -2.13 9.76
C GLY A 103 -7.08 -3.56 9.23
N TRP A 104 -6.13 -3.80 8.34
CA TRP A 104 -5.69 -5.11 7.90
C TRP A 104 -4.28 -5.37 8.42
N TYR A 105 -4.14 -6.44 9.20
CA TYR A 105 -2.93 -6.77 9.95
C TYR A 105 -2.46 -8.19 9.64
N PRO A 106 -2.04 -8.48 8.40
CA PRO A 106 -1.44 -9.77 8.07
C PRO A 106 -0.13 -9.93 8.87
N LEU A 107 0.21 -11.19 9.17
CA LEU A 107 1.45 -11.51 9.88
C LEU A 107 2.64 -11.41 8.93
N VAL A 108 3.82 -11.10 9.48
CA VAL A 108 5.06 -11.14 8.70
C VAL A 108 5.27 -12.58 8.21
N GLY A 109 5.55 -12.73 6.92
CA GLY A 109 5.71 -14.05 6.27
C GLY A 109 4.39 -14.72 5.84
N SER A 110 3.21 -14.16 6.16
CA SER A 110 1.93 -14.77 5.75
C SER A 110 1.46 -14.36 4.36
N LEU A 111 2.17 -13.47 3.67
CA LEU A 111 1.80 -12.97 2.35
C LEU A 111 2.83 -13.43 1.32
N ASN A 112 2.35 -14.02 0.22
CA ASN A 112 3.19 -14.36 -0.92
C ASN A 112 3.26 -13.20 -1.94
N TYR A 113 3.83 -12.06 -1.54
CA TYR A 113 3.92 -10.86 -2.38
C TYR A 113 5.13 -10.86 -3.35
N LEU A 114 5.91 -11.93 -3.35
CA LEU A 114 7.07 -12.14 -4.25
C LEU A 114 6.83 -13.23 -5.30
N ALA A 115 5.64 -13.86 -5.33
CA ALA A 115 5.35 -14.96 -6.25
C ALA A 115 5.39 -14.54 -7.73
N ASP A 116 4.95 -13.31 -8.02
CA ASP A 116 4.81 -12.79 -9.38
C ASP A 116 6.16 -12.37 -10.01
N SER A 117 7.29 -12.43 -9.29
CA SER A 117 8.60 -12.00 -9.81
C SER A 117 9.45 -13.09 -10.48
N ASP A 118 8.97 -14.35 -10.52
CA ASP A 118 9.73 -15.49 -11.07
C ASP A 118 9.36 -15.91 -12.51
N THR A 119 8.48 -15.18 -13.21
CA THR A 119 8.33 -15.37 -14.66
C THR A 119 9.42 -14.63 -15.41
N SER A 120 10.68 -15.07 -15.23
CA SER A 120 11.66 -15.00 -16.30
C SER A 120 11.39 -16.17 -17.23
N GLU A 121 10.65 -15.92 -18.30
CA GLU A 121 10.81 -16.73 -19.51
C GLU A 121 12.27 -16.61 -19.92
N THR A 122 13.05 -17.63 -19.58
CA THR A 122 14.16 -18.06 -20.42
C THR A 122 13.57 -18.37 -21.79
N GLU A 123 13.51 -17.37 -22.67
CA GLU A 123 13.43 -17.60 -24.11
C GLU A 123 14.70 -18.34 -24.51
N ASP A 124 14.56 -19.66 -24.47
CA ASP A 124 15.39 -20.65 -25.12
C ASP A 124 15.58 -20.22 -26.58
N TRP A 125 16.74 -19.66 -26.90
CA TRP A 125 17.20 -19.49 -28.28
C TRP A 125 17.49 -20.88 -28.84
N GLY A 126 16.43 -21.58 -29.21
CA GLY A 126 16.47 -22.86 -29.89
C GLY A 126 16.89 -22.68 -31.34
N ALA A 127 18.14 -23.07 -31.59
CA ALA A 127 18.74 -23.66 -32.80
C ALA A 127 18.54 -22.98 -34.16
#